data_AF-A0A7S1HQB3-F1
#
_entry.id   AF-A0A7S1HQB3-F1
#
_cell.length_a   1.000
_cell.length_b   1.000
_cell.length_c   1.000
_cell.angle_alpha   90.00
_cell.angle_beta   90.00
_cell.angle_gamma   90.00
#
_symmetry.space_group_name_H-M   'P 1'
#
loop_
_entity.id
_entity.type
_entity.pdbx_description
1 polymer ?
#
loop_
_entity_poly.entity_id
_entity_poly.type
_entity_poly.pdbx_seq_one_letter_code
_entity_poly.pdbx_strand_id
1 'polypeptide(L)'
;FTLDTCSYAAQGGQLEALQWLRKKKCPWDEEVCTMAAKEGHLDLLKWARAKGCPWGEGVCDWAAEKGNLEMIKWARANGAPFSEFTRNVAARDLGYEDDHDDGELDEYVPGDESDLEEEEEE
;
A
#
# COMPACT_ATOMS: atom_id res chain seq x y z
N PHE A 1 -4.87 -1.57 31.04
CA PHE A 1 -4.26 -0.89 29.87
C PHE A 1 -5.17 -1.18 28.70
N THR A 2 -5.93 -0.17 28.25
CA THR A 2 -6.92 -0.33 27.17
C THR A 2 -6.24 -0.22 25.81
N LEU A 3 -6.88 -0.77 24.77
CA LEU A 3 -6.43 -0.68 23.38
C LEU A 3 -6.15 0.77 22.98
N ASP A 4 -6.99 1.70 23.46
CA ASP A 4 -6.88 3.14 23.24
C ASP A 4 -5.50 3.70 23.61
N THR A 5 -4.84 3.15 24.64
CA THR A 5 -3.51 3.65 25.05
C THR A 5 -2.46 3.42 23.96
N CYS A 6 -2.55 2.30 23.22
CA CYS A 6 -1.67 2.01 22.10
C CYS A 6 -2.01 2.92 20.90
N SER A 7 -3.30 3.12 20.61
CA SER A 7 -3.75 4.00 19.51
C SER A 7 -3.34 5.45 19.74
N TYR A 8 -3.47 5.98 20.96
CA TYR A 8 -3.00 7.33 21.31
C TYR A 8 -1.48 7.47 21.23
N ALA A 9 -0.73 6.46 21.67
CA ALA A 9 0.72 6.47 21.55
C ALA A 9 1.17 6.43 20.07
N ALA A 10 0.46 5.66 19.24
CA ALA A 10 0.69 5.60 17.79
C ALA A 10 0.40 6.93 17.10
N GLN A 11 -0.73 7.57 17.45
CA GLN A 11 -1.07 8.91 16.95
C GLN A 11 0.00 9.94 17.32
N GLY A 12 0.50 9.90 18.56
CA GLY A 12 1.54 10.80 19.02
C GLY A 12 2.96 10.49 18.52
N GLY A 13 3.16 9.45 17.71
CA GLY A 13 4.50 9.04 17.26
C GLY A 13 5.38 8.49 18.38
N GLN A 14 4.80 8.10 19.52
CA GLN A 14 5.53 7.72 20.73
C GLN A 14 6.00 6.26 20.67
N LEU A 15 7.05 6.02 19.89
CA LEU A 15 7.64 4.69 19.69
C LEU A 15 8.09 4.06 21.02
N GLU A 16 8.72 4.81 21.91
CA GLU A 16 9.20 4.34 23.21
C GLU A 16 8.03 3.89 24.11
N ALA A 17 6.93 4.64 24.08
CA ALA A 17 5.72 4.28 24.83
C ALA A 17 5.12 2.97 24.31
N LEU A 18 5.03 2.80 22.99
CA LEU A 18 4.57 1.54 22.39
C LEU A 18 5.51 0.36 22.69
N GLN A 19 6.83 0.58 22.67
CA GLN A 19 7.79 -0.44 23.08
C GLN A 19 7.57 -0.88 24.52
N TRP A 20 7.31 0.07 25.42
CA TRP A 20 7.00 -0.21 26.81
C TRP A 20 5.67 -0.97 26.96
N LEU A 21 4.62 -0.54 26.26
CA LEU A 21 3.31 -1.22 26.24
C LEU A 21 3.43 -2.66 25.73
N ARG A 22 4.26 -2.90 24.72
CA ARG A 22 4.55 -4.25 24.23
C ARG A 22 5.29 -5.12 25.22
N LYS A 23 6.25 -4.56 25.97
CA LYS A 23 6.87 -5.28 27.09
C LYS A 23 5.85 -5.67 28.16
N LYS A 24 4.80 -4.85 28.34
CA LYS A 24 3.68 -5.13 29.25
C LYS A 24 2.63 -6.09 28.68
N LYS A 25 2.84 -6.64 27.48
CA LYS A 25 1.89 -7.50 26.76
C LYS A 25 0.52 -6.85 26.58
N CYS A 26 0.49 -5.52 26.40
CA CYS A 26 -0.76 -4.84 26.08
C CYS A 26 -1.27 -5.34 24.73
N PRO A 27 -2.58 -5.58 24.61
CA PRO A 27 -3.18 -5.89 23.33
C PRO A 27 -3.03 -4.67 22.43
N TRP A 28 -2.89 -4.94 21.14
CA TRP A 28 -2.96 -3.96 20.08
C TRP A 28 -3.78 -4.55 18.95
N ASP A 29 -4.29 -3.68 18.12
CA ASP A 29 -5.04 -3.99 16.93
C ASP A 29 -4.42 -3.24 15.74
N GLU A 30 -5.08 -3.37 14.60
CA GLU A 30 -4.73 -2.69 13.36
C GLU A 30 -4.81 -1.16 13.45
N GLU A 31 -5.51 -0.63 14.46
CA GLU A 31 -5.66 0.82 14.67
C GLU A 31 -4.30 1.48 14.94
N VAL A 32 -3.37 0.76 15.58
CA VAL A 32 -1.98 1.23 15.79
C VAL A 32 -1.31 1.54 14.44
N CYS A 33 -1.42 0.65 13.45
CA CYS A 33 -0.87 0.88 12.12
C CYS A 33 -1.61 2.01 11.40
N THR A 34 -2.94 2.05 11.51
CA THR A 34 -3.77 3.09 10.89
C THR A 34 -3.43 4.48 11.41
N MET A 35 -3.32 4.65 12.73
CA MET A 35 -2.97 5.94 13.35
C MET A 35 -1.54 6.37 13.04
N ALA A 36 -0.60 5.41 13.04
CA ALA A 36 0.78 5.69 12.64
C ALA A 36 0.85 6.21 11.21
N ALA A 37 0.09 5.60 10.29
CA ALA A 37 0.05 6.01 8.89
C ALA A 37 -0.63 7.36 8.70
N LYS A 38 -1.76 7.58 9.37
CA LYS A 38 -2.51 8.83 9.37
C LYS A 38 -1.68 10.03 9.81
N GLU A 39 -0.84 9.85 10.81
CA GLU A 39 0.01 10.93 11.33
C GLU A 39 1.40 10.95 10.65
N GLY A 40 1.68 10.03 9.72
CA GLY A 40 2.93 9.99 8.94
C GLY A 40 4.13 9.40 9.67
N HIS A 41 3.93 8.71 10.79
CA HIS A 41 4.99 8.11 11.62
C HIS A 41 5.53 6.80 11.02
N LEU A 42 6.30 6.90 9.93
CA LEU A 42 6.85 5.75 9.20
C LEU A 42 7.70 4.81 10.06
N ASP A 43 8.55 5.35 10.94
CA ASP A 43 9.40 4.52 11.80
C ASP A 43 8.59 3.74 12.84
N LEU A 44 7.52 4.34 13.35
CA LEU A 44 6.59 3.67 14.25
C LEU A 44 5.85 2.54 13.52
N LEU A 45 5.38 2.79 12.29
CA LEU A 45 4.73 1.79 11.45
C LEU A 45 5.66 0.61 11.12
N LYS A 46 6.92 0.90 10.75
CA LYS A 46 7.98 -0.11 10.55
C LYS A 46 8.16 -0.99 11.77
N TRP A 47 8.26 -0.37 12.93
CA TRP A 47 8.44 -1.09 14.18
C TRP A 47 7.20 -1.92 14.56
N ALA A 48 6.00 -1.36 14.43
CA ALA A 48 4.75 -2.08 14.71
C ALA A 48 4.63 -3.32 13.82
N ARG A 49 4.96 -3.19 12.53
CA ARG A 49 4.95 -4.30 11.58
C ARG A 49 5.97 -5.37 11.93
N ALA A 50 7.20 -4.99 12.28
CA ALA A 50 8.25 -5.93 12.69
C ALA A 50 7.89 -6.75 13.95
N LYS A 51 6.92 -6.30 14.73
CA LYS A 51 6.40 -6.97 15.92
C LYS A 51 5.12 -7.77 15.68
N GLY A 52 4.65 -7.84 14.44
CA GLY A 52 3.46 -8.60 14.05
C GLY A 52 2.14 -7.87 14.31
N CYS A 53 2.14 -6.53 14.31
CA CYS A 53 0.88 -5.78 14.27
C CYS A 53 0.17 -6.04 12.93
N PRO A 54 -1.15 -6.31 12.94
CA PRO A 54 -1.93 -6.44 11.71
C PRO A 54 -2.02 -5.10 10.98
N TRP A 55 -2.20 -5.17 9.66
CA TRP A 55 -2.46 -4.00 8.84
C TRP A 55 -3.91 -3.55 9.02
N GLY A 56 -4.14 -2.25 9.10
CA GLY A 56 -5.47 -1.69 8.95
C GLY A 56 -5.79 -1.45 7.47
N GLU A 57 -7.06 -1.60 7.10
CA GLU A 57 -7.52 -1.42 5.71
C GLU A 57 -7.17 -0.03 5.14
N GLY A 58 -7.16 1.00 5.99
CA GLY A 58 -6.89 2.38 5.58
C GLY A 58 -5.43 2.83 5.62
N VAL A 59 -4.46 1.98 5.94
CA VAL A 59 -3.04 2.40 6.12
C VAL A 59 -2.50 3.10 4.88
N CYS A 60 -2.71 2.52 3.71
CA CYS A 60 -2.26 3.09 2.45
C CYS A 60 -3.08 4.31 2.02
N ASP A 61 -4.38 4.33 2.29
CA ASP A 61 -5.26 5.46 1.96
C ASP A 61 -4.86 6.72 2.74
N TRP A 62 -4.59 6.57 4.04
CA TRP A 62 -4.11 7.66 4.88
C TRP A 62 -2.74 8.17 4.44
N ALA A 63 -1.83 7.26 4.08
CA ALA A 63 -0.52 7.64 3.55
C ALA A 63 -0.65 8.40 2.22
N ALA A 64 -1.60 8.01 1.36
CA ALA A 64 -1.91 8.67 0.10
C ALA A 64 -2.51 10.06 0.31
N GLU A 65 -3.45 10.22 1.24
CA GLU A 65 -4.03 11.54 1.59
C GLU A 65 -2.96 12.52 2.08
N LYS A 66 -1.96 12.02 2.81
CA LYS A 66 -0.81 12.82 3.27
C LYS A 66 0.27 13.05 2.20
N GLY A 67 0.17 12.39 1.04
CA GLY A 67 1.22 12.40 0.02
C GLY A 67 2.53 11.73 0.46
N ASN A 68 2.49 10.82 1.43
CA ASN A 68 3.66 10.15 1.97
C ASN A 68 4.06 8.94 1.10
N LEU A 69 4.70 9.23 -0.03
CA LEU A 69 5.18 8.24 -1.00
C LEU A 69 6.06 7.15 -0.37
N GLU A 70 6.98 7.53 0.52
CA GLU A 70 7.90 6.57 1.14
C GLU A 70 7.15 5.55 1.97
N MET A 71 6.10 6.00 2.68
CA MET A 71 5.24 5.11 3.44
C MET A 71 4.42 4.18 2.53
N ILE A 72 3.85 4.68 1.44
CA ILE A 72 3.10 3.87 0.47
C ILE A 72 4.01 2.80 -0.16
N LYS A 73 5.20 3.19 -0.63
CA LYS A 73 6.23 2.28 -1.18
C LYS A 73 6.60 1.19 -0.18
N TRP A 74 6.89 1.61 1.05
CA TRP A 74 7.28 0.69 2.10
C TRP A 74 6.13 -0.24 2.51
N ALA A 75 4.90 0.28 2.65
CA ALA A 75 3.72 -0.51 3.00
C ALA A 75 3.41 -1.56 1.92
N ARG A 76 3.43 -1.17 0.63
CA ARG A 76 3.27 -2.09 -0.51
C ARG A 76 4.31 -3.21 -0.49
N ALA A 77 5.59 -2.87 -0.30
CA ALA A 77 6.67 -3.84 -0.22
C ALA A 77 6.53 -4.83 0.96
N ASN A 78 5.74 -4.49 1.99
CA ASN A 78 5.50 -5.31 3.18
C ASN A 78 4.10 -5.97 3.19
N GLY A 79 3.41 -5.98 2.05
CA GLY A 79 2.12 -6.65 1.86
C GLY A 79 0.95 -5.95 2.56
N ALA A 80 1.01 -4.62 2.70
CA ALA A 80 -0.14 -3.84 3.17
C ALA A 80 -1.28 -3.88 2.13
N PRO A 81 -2.55 -3.83 2.58
CA PRO A 81 -3.69 -3.72 1.68
C PRO A 81 -3.57 -2.44 0.84
N PHE A 82 -3.77 -2.59 -0.47
CA PHE A 82 -3.66 -1.49 -1.44
C PHE A 82 -5.03 -1.34 -2.12
N SER A 83 -5.69 -0.21 -1.88
CA SER A 83 -6.98 0.07 -2.49
C SER A 83 -6.80 0.71 -3.88
N GLU A 84 -7.85 0.67 -4.70
CA GLU A 84 -7.90 1.40 -5.96
C GLU A 84 -7.74 2.92 -5.73
N PHE A 85 -8.27 3.44 -4.62
CA PHE A 85 -8.12 4.84 -4.22
C PHE A 85 -6.65 5.22 -4.00
N THR A 86 -5.91 4.43 -3.21
CA THR A 86 -4.47 4.64 -2.99
C THR A 86 -3.72 4.65 -4.32
N ARG A 87 -4.02 3.70 -5.22
CA ARG A 87 -3.36 3.61 -6.54
C ARG A 87 -3.60 4.87 -7.37
N ASN A 88 -4.86 5.32 -7.46
CA ASN A 88 -5.23 6.50 -8.22
C ASN A 88 -4.57 7.78 -7.67
N VAL A 89 -4.53 7.95 -6.35
CA VAL A 89 -3.87 9.10 -5.72
C VAL A 89 -2.35 9.04 -5.93
N ALA A 90 -1.74 7.87 -5.78
CA ALA A 90 -0.31 7.70 -6.04
C ALA A 90 0.07 7.98 -7.50
N ALA A 91 -0.76 7.54 -8.45
CA ALA A 91 -0.54 7.81 -9.87
C ALA A 91 -0.73 9.31 -10.21
N ARG A 92 -1.83 9.92 -9.75
CA ARG A 92 -2.20 11.29 -10.12
C ARG A 92 -1.35 12.36 -9.44
N ASP A 93 -1.16 12.23 -8.12
CA ASP A 93 -0.57 13.30 -7.31
C ASP A 93 0.92 13.07 -7.06
N LEU A 94 1.38 11.83 -7.20
CA LEU A 94 2.72 11.42 -6.77
C LEU A 94 3.60 10.83 -7.90
N GLY A 95 3.08 10.80 -9.15
CA GLY A 95 3.84 10.33 -10.33
C GLY A 95 4.23 8.86 -10.26
N TYR A 96 3.45 8.05 -9.55
CA TYR A 96 3.68 6.60 -9.45
C TYR A 96 3.13 5.91 -10.70
N GLU A 97 3.92 5.89 -11.78
CA GLU A 97 3.72 4.94 -12.87
C GLU A 97 4.07 3.56 -12.31
N ASP A 98 3.09 2.66 -12.27
CA ASP A 98 3.28 1.30 -11.80
C ASP A 98 4.20 0.60 -12.82
N ASP A 99 5.51 0.58 -12.58
CA ASP A 99 6.48 -0.19 -13.38
C ASP A 99 6.29 -1.72 -13.24
N HIS A 100 5.19 -2.17 -12.62
CA HIS A 100 4.79 -3.57 -12.69
C HIS A 100 4.14 -3.81 -14.04
N ASP A 101 5.01 -4.13 -15.00
CA ASP A 101 4.76 -5.02 -16.12
C ASP A 101 4.02 -6.29 -15.61
N ASP A 102 2.72 -6.19 -15.36
CA ASP A 102 1.83 -7.34 -15.46
C ASP A 102 1.55 -7.53 -16.94
N GLY A 103 2.48 -8.22 -17.60
CA GLY A 103 2.46 -8.49 -19.03
C GLY A 103 1.06 -8.82 -19.53
N GLU A 104 0.47 -7.85 -20.24
CA GLU A 104 -0.48 -8.15 -21.30
C GLU A 104 0.25 -9.11 -22.23
N LEU A 105 -0.23 -10.35 -22.24
CA LEU A 105 0.08 -11.29 -23.30
C LEU A 105 -0.39 -10.62 -24.58
N ASP A 106 0.53 -10.04 -25.35
CA ASP A 106 0.34 -9.88 -26.79
C ASP A 106 -0.08 -11.26 -27.30
N GLU A 107 -1.37 -11.42 -27.60
CA GLU A 107 -1.86 -12.59 -28.31
C GLU A 107 -1.20 -12.57 -29.69
N TYR A 108 -0.04 -13.22 -29.77
CA TYR A 108 0.58 -13.66 -31.00
C TYR A 108 -0.42 -14.57 -31.72
N VAL A 109 -1.14 -14.03 -32.69
CA VAL A 109 -1.86 -14.82 -33.70
C VAL A 109 -0.94 -14.93 -34.91
N PRO A 110 -0.21 -16.05 -35.11
CA PRO A 110 0.51 -16.29 -36.36
C PRO A 110 -0.50 -16.38 -37.51
N GLY A 111 -0.14 -15.75 -38.64
CA GLY A 111 -1.00 -15.49 -39.77
C GLY A 111 -1.61 -16.72 -40.43
N ASP A 112 -2.77 -16.50 -41.03
CA ASP A 112 -3.25 -17.33 -42.13
C ASP A 112 -3.08 -16.52 -43.42
N GLU A 113 -2.04 -16.88 -44.17
CA GLU A 113 -1.90 -16.54 -45.58
C GLU A 113 -2.94 -17.34 -46.37
N SER A 114 -4.09 -16.72 -46.64
CA SER A 114 -5.07 -17.11 -47.67
C SER A 114 -5.90 -15.86 -47.97
N ASP A 115 -6.05 -15.33 -49.18
CA ASP A 115 -5.77 -15.79 -50.53
C ASP A 115 -5.55 -14.53 -51.39
N LEU A 116 -4.65 -14.65 -52.37
CA LEU A 116 -4.55 -13.75 -53.51
C LEU A 116 -5.77 -13.96 -54.44
N GLU A 117 -5.90 -13.06 -55.41
CA GLU A 117 -6.90 -13.05 -56.51
C GLU A 117 -8.22 -12.35 -56.10
N GLU A 118 -8.77 -11.38 -56.83
CA GLU A 118 -8.69 -11.11 -58.26
C GLU A 118 -8.63 -9.61 -58.59
N GLU A 119 -8.02 -9.37 -59.75
CA GLU A 119 -7.86 -8.12 -60.47
C GLU A 119 -9.19 -7.59 -61.07
N GLU A 120 -9.02 -6.45 -61.73
CA GLU A 120 -9.94 -5.60 -62.48
C GLU A 120 -11.08 -6.26 -63.28
N GLU A 121 -12.21 -5.53 -63.38
CA GLU A 121 -13.14 -5.31 -64.52
C GLU A 121 -14.54 -4.97 -63.93
N GLU A 122 -15.31 -3.94 -64.29
CA GLU A 122 -15.38 -2.95 -65.40
C GLU A 122 -15.76 -1.55 -64.87
#